data_AF-A0A1F7ACK0-F1
#
_entry.id   AF-A0A1F7ACK0-F1
#
_cell.length_a   1.000
_cell.length_b   1.000
_cell.length_c   1.000
_cell.angle_alpha   90.00
_cell.angle_beta   90.00
_cell.angle_gamma   90.00
#
_symmetry.space_group_name_H-M   'P 1'
#
loop_
_entity.id
_entity.type
_entity.pdbx_description
1 polymer ?
#
loop_
_entity_poly.entity_id
_entity_poly.type
_entity_poly.pdbx_seq_one_letter_code
_entity_poly.pdbx_strand_id
1 'polypeptide(L)'
;MSTQKSGAGRLLVLFSSIVMGISAFLPWGKIMETSVEGIKGDGKITLVIAGLIFLLAISKKIPLWIFLILGLTAGVIGIVDLFAMSIVTETTQVVTAIGIYLTIATAVLMIIGVLMQAVDIRK
;
A
#
# COMPACT_ATOMS: atom_id res chain seq x y z
N MET A 1 -4.34 -30.40 -22.23
CA MET A 1 -4.94 -29.65 -21.10
C MET A 1 -4.05 -28.44 -20.86
N SER A 2 -4.43 -27.28 -21.39
CA SER A 2 -3.60 -26.07 -21.33
C SER A 2 -3.58 -25.55 -19.89
N THR A 3 -2.44 -25.66 -19.22
CA THR A 3 -2.16 -24.96 -17.97
C THR A 3 -2.11 -23.46 -18.27
N GLN A 4 -3.28 -22.83 -18.22
CA GLN A 4 -3.43 -21.39 -18.19
C GLN A 4 -2.75 -20.95 -16.88
N LYS A 5 -1.45 -20.63 -16.94
CA LYS A 5 -0.68 -20.14 -15.79
C LYS A 5 -1.44 -18.96 -15.20
N SER A 6 -2.04 -19.17 -14.04
CA SER A 6 -2.98 -18.26 -13.42
C SER A 6 -2.33 -16.89 -13.25
N GLY A 7 -2.77 -15.90 -14.02
CA GLY A 7 -2.37 -14.51 -13.85
C GLY A 7 -2.97 -13.85 -12.60
N ALA A 8 -3.68 -14.61 -11.75
CA ALA A 8 -4.43 -14.10 -10.61
C ALA A 8 -3.55 -13.37 -9.60
N GLY A 9 -2.35 -13.89 -9.27
CA GLY A 9 -1.43 -13.21 -8.37
C GLY A 9 -0.96 -11.86 -8.90
N ARG A 10 -0.70 -11.77 -10.21
CA ARG A 10 -0.29 -10.52 -10.87
C ARG A 10 -1.43 -9.50 -10.92
N LEU A 11 -2.65 -9.97 -11.21
CA LEU A 11 -3.87 -9.17 -11.16
C LEU A 11 -4.12 -8.61 -9.77
N LEU A 12 -3.93 -9.43 -8.72
CA LEU A 12 -4.07 -9.00 -7.34
C LEU A 12 -3.05 -7.93 -6.98
N VAL A 13 -1.76 -8.11 -7.33
CA VAL A 13 -0.72 -7.08 -7.11
C VAL A 13 -1.06 -5.78 -7.84
N LEU A 14 -1.57 -5.86 -9.08
CA LEU A 14 -1.96 -4.69 -9.86
C LEU A 14 -3.13 -3.94 -9.21
N PHE A 15 -4.17 -4.67 -8.80
CA PHE A 15 -5.32 -4.10 -8.12
C PHE A 15 -4.92 -3.49 -6.78
N SER A 16 -4.16 -4.21 -5.96
CA SER A 16 -3.62 -3.72 -4.69
C SER A 16 -2.77 -2.47 -4.86
N SER A 17 -2.00 -2.35 -5.95
CA SER A 17 -1.19 -1.16 -6.23
C SER A 17 -2.05 0.07 -6.52
N ILE A 18 -3.14 -0.10 -7.28
CA ILE A 18 -4.09 0.98 -7.58
C ILE A 18 -4.79 1.42 -6.30
N VAL A 19 -5.31 0.46 -5.52
CA VAL A 19 -6.01 0.78 -4.27
C VAL A 19 -5.03 1.42 -3.28
N MET A 20 -3.78 0.95 -3.18
CA MET A 20 -2.76 1.57 -2.30
C MET A 20 -2.48 3.02 -2.68
N GLY A 21 -2.41 3.33 -3.99
CA GLY A 21 -2.34 4.71 -4.46
C GLY A 21 -3.46 5.58 -3.88
N ILE A 22 -4.72 5.18 -4.08
CA ILE A 22 -5.89 5.90 -3.56
C ILE A 22 -5.87 5.98 -2.02
N SER A 23 -5.49 4.88 -1.38
CA SER A 23 -5.46 4.73 0.08
C SER A 23 -4.45 5.64 0.75
N ALA A 24 -3.30 5.89 0.10
CA ALA A 24 -2.30 6.81 0.62
C ALA A 24 -2.71 8.28 0.41
N PHE A 25 -3.48 8.60 -0.64
CA PHE A 25 -3.96 9.98 -0.86
C PHE A 25 -5.06 10.39 0.12
N LEU A 26 -5.91 9.47 0.58
CA LEU A 26 -7.00 9.76 1.53
C LEU A 26 -6.53 10.35 2.89
N PRO A 27 -5.62 9.72 3.64
CA PRO A 27 -5.18 10.20 4.95
C PRO A 27 -4.26 11.40 4.81
N TRP A 28 -3.37 11.37 3.82
CA TRP A 28 -2.30 12.35 3.70
C TRP A 28 -2.72 13.60 2.91
N GLY A 29 -3.67 13.49 1.98
CA GLY A 29 -4.28 14.65 1.35
C GLY A 29 -4.98 15.55 2.38
N LYS A 30 -5.70 14.93 3.33
CA LYS A 30 -6.39 15.63 4.43
C LYS A 30 -5.44 16.13 5.52
N ILE A 31 -4.46 15.33 5.93
CA ILE A 31 -3.48 15.73 6.95
C ILE A 31 -2.57 16.86 6.46
N MET A 32 -2.19 16.90 5.18
CA MET A 32 -1.31 17.98 4.71
C MET A 32 -1.98 19.36 4.84
N GLU A 33 -3.31 19.42 4.86
CA GLU A 33 -4.10 20.62 5.14
C GLU A 33 -4.07 21.01 6.63
N THR A 34 -3.89 20.05 7.55
CA THR A 34 -3.82 20.30 9.00
C THR A 34 -2.37 20.34 9.46
N SER A 35 -1.88 21.51 9.86
CA SER A 35 -0.46 21.78 10.06
C SER A 35 0.19 21.17 11.32
N VAL A 36 0.11 19.86 11.51
CA VAL A 36 0.74 19.15 12.64
C VAL A 36 2.18 18.73 12.29
N GLU A 37 3.17 19.32 12.98
CA GLU A 37 4.60 19.28 12.59
C GLU A 37 5.30 17.92 12.73
N GLY A 38 4.74 16.90 13.40
CA GLY A 38 5.31 15.54 13.41
C GLY A 38 4.77 14.61 12.32
N ILE A 39 3.48 14.75 12.02
CA ILE A 39 2.72 13.82 11.17
C ILE A 39 2.97 14.11 9.67
N LYS A 40 3.33 15.35 9.34
CA LYS A 40 3.64 15.78 7.96
C LYS A 40 4.87 15.10 7.33
N GLY A 41 5.81 14.61 8.14
CA GLY A 41 7.03 13.94 7.66
C GLY A 41 6.71 12.55 7.12
N ASP A 42 6.04 11.74 7.94
CA ASP A 42 5.74 10.34 7.64
C ASP A 42 4.77 10.20 6.46
N GLY A 43 3.81 11.14 6.36
CA GLY A 43 2.87 11.15 5.25
C GLY A 43 3.45 11.36 3.87
N LYS A 44 4.51 12.15 3.77
CA LYS A 44 5.22 12.35 2.49
C LYS A 44 5.90 11.06 2.05
N ILE A 45 6.45 10.30 2.99
CA ILE A 45 7.11 9.02 2.70
C ILE A 45 6.08 8.01 2.20
N THR A 46 4.92 7.90 2.86
CA THR A 46 3.83 7.01 2.44
C THR A 46 3.31 7.36 1.04
N LEU A 47 3.14 8.65 0.73
CA LEU A 47 2.75 9.11 -0.61
C LEU A 47 3.80 8.77 -1.69
N VAL A 48 5.09 8.94 -1.38
CA VAL A 48 6.17 8.60 -2.32
C VAL A 48 6.20 7.10 -2.59
N ILE A 49 6.09 6.27 -1.55
CA ILE A 49 6.05 4.81 -1.68
C ILE A 49 4.83 4.38 -2.49
N ALA A 50 3.65 4.91 -2.20
CA ALA A 50 2.44 4.60 -2.95
C ALA A 50 2.54 5.02 -4.43
N GLY A 51 3.14 6.19 -4.70
CA GLY A 51 3.43 6.66 -6.06
C GLY A 51 4.40 5.74 -6.81
N LEU A 52 5.48 5.31 -6.15
CA LEU A 52 6.43 4.35 -6.73
C LEU A 52 5.75 3.01 -7.02
N ILE A 53 4.97 2.47 -6.08
CA ILE A 53 4.22 1.24 -6.26
C ILE A 53 3.29 1.33 -7.48
N PHE A 54 2.57 2.45 -7.61
CA PHE A 54 1.68 2.68 -8.75
C PHE A 54 2.42 2.73 -10.09
N LEU A 55 3.52 3.51 -10.17
CA LEU A 55 4.35 3.61 -11.37
C LEU A 55 4.98 2.25 -11.76
N LEU A 56 5.42 1.49 -10.77
CA LEU A 56 6.00 0.17 -10.96
C LEU A 56 4.95 -0.86 -11.39
N ALA A 57 3.71 -0.77 -10.89
CA ALA A 57 2.61 -1.65 -11.28
C ALA A 57 2.24 -1.54 -12.76
N ILE A 58 2.35 -0.34 -13.33
CA ILE A 58 2.16 -0.10 -14.78
C ILE A 58 3.29 -0.74 -15.60
N SER A 59 4.49 -0.79 -15.02
CA SER A 59 5.68 -1.33 -15.67
C SER A 59 5.67 -2.87 -15.64
N LYS A 60 5.26 -3.50 -16.74
CA LYS A 60 5.21 -4.97 -16.87
C LYS A 60 6.55 -5.71 -16.71
N LYS A 61 7.67 -5.00 -16.60
CA LYS A 61 9.02 -5.56 -16.49
C LYS A 61 9.55 -5.65 -15.05
N ILE A 62 8.79 -5.15 -14.07
CA ILE A 62 9.25 -5.12 -12.68
C ILE A 62 9.13 -6.52 -12.07
N PRO A 63 10.21 -7.03 -11.45
CA PRO A 63 10.17 -8.31 -10.78
C PRO A 63 9.31 -8.26 -9.51
N LEU A 64 8.56 -9.34 -9.27
CA LEU A 64 7.55 -9.42 -8.21
C LEU A 64 8.10 -9.21 -6.79
N TRP A 65 9.36 -9.56 -6.55
CA TRP A 65 10.00 -9.36 -5.25
C TRP A 65 10.11 -7.87 -4.86
N ILE A 66 10.12 -6.95 -5.83
CA ILE A 66 10.10 -5.51 -5.53
C ILE A 66 8.76 -5.11 -4.91
N PHE A 67 7.65 -5.65 -5.41
CA PHE A 67 6.32 -5.43 -4.82
C PHE A 67 6.20 -6.03 -3.42
N LEU A 68 6.92 -7.12 -3.13
CA LEU A 68 6.98 -7.67 -1.78
C LEU A 68 7.67 -6.70 -0.81
N ILE A 69 8.84 -6.17 -1.18
CA ILE A 69 9.57 -5.21 -0.35
C ILE A 69 8.70 -3.97 -0.13
N LEU A 70 8.14 -3.41 -1.20
CA LEU A 70 7.31 -2.21 -1.12
C LEU A 70 6.04 -2.44 -0.31
N GLY A 71 5.39 -3.59 -0.45
CA GLY A 71 4.23 -3.97 0.36
C GLY A 71 4.58 -4.11 1.84
N LEU A 72 5.72 -4.73 2.17
CA LEU A 72 6.20 -4.82 3.55
C LEU A 72 6.50 -3.43 4.13
N THR A 73 7.20 -2.58 3.39
CA THR A 73 7.52 -1.21 3.84
C THR A 73 6.25 -0.39 4.04
N ALA A 74 5.31 -0.43 3.11
CA ALA A 74 4.03 0.27 3.23
C ALA A 74 3.19 -0.25 4.42
N GLY A 75 3.21 -1.56 4.66
CA GLY A 75 2.55 -2.17 5.81
C GLY A 75 3.15 -1.72 7.15
N VAL A 76 4.48 -1.71 7.26
CA VAL A 76 5.19 -1.24 8.47
C VAL A 76 4.86 0.23 8.74
N ILE A 77 4.94 1.09 7.71
CA ILE A 77 4.63 2.52 7.86
C ILE A 77 3.16 2.70 8.25
N GLY A 78 2.22 2.01 7.59
CA GLY A 78 0.80 2.08 7.97
C GLY A 78 0.53 1.67 9.42
N ILE A 79 1.24 0.68 9.94
CA ILE A 79 1.13 0.29 11.36
C ILE A 79 1.68 1.39 12.28
N VAL A 80 2.84 1.97 11.96
CA VAL A 80 3.42 3.10 12.71
C VAL A 80 2.46 4.29 12.71
N ASP A 81 1.89 4.63 11.55
CA ASP A 81 0.92 5.69 11.38
C ASP A 81 -0.34 5.44 12.23
N LEU A 82 -0.83 4.20 12.27
CA LEU A 82 -1.98 3.80 13.08
C LEU A 82 -1.73 4.05 14.58
N PHE A 83 -0.54 3.69 15.08
CA PHE A 83 -0.17 3.96 16.47
C PHE A 83 0.00 5.46 16.74
N ALA A 84 0.64 6.21 15.85
CA ALA A 84 0.79 7.65 15.98
C ALA A 84 -0.58 8.35 16.03
N MET A 85 -1.54 7.87 15.24
CA MET A 85 -2.92 8.37 15.22
C MET A 85 -3.69 8.19 16.52
N SER A 86 -3.47 7.07 17.22
CA SER A 86 -4.13 6.78 18.50
C SER A 86 -3.85 7.83 19.59
N ILE A 87 -2.84 8.67 19.38
CA ILE A 87 -2.38 9.70 20.32
C ILE A 87 -3.05 11.06 20.04
N VAL A 88 -3.66 11.26 18.86
CA VAL A 88 -4.14 12.57 18.39
C VAL A 88 -5.66 12.64 18.40
N THR A 89 -6.25 13.32 19.39
CA THR A 89 -7.68 13.30 19.77
C THR A 89 -8.66 14.18 18.96
N GLU A 90 -8.37 14.55 17.71
CA GLU A 90 -9.25 15.46 16.94
C GLU A 90 -10.07 14.81 15.82
N THR A 91 -11.20 15.44 15.49
CA THR A 91 -12.27 15.05 14.55
C THR A 91 -11.82 14.69 13.12
N THR A 92 -10.57 15.01 12.75
CA THR A 92 -9.92 14.58 11.50
C THR A 92 -9.59 13.06 11.47
N GLN A 93 -9.77 12.35 12.59
CA GLN A 93 -9.44 10.93 12.75
C GLN A 93 -10.14 9.99 11.75
N VAL A 94 -11.41 10.19 11.39
CA VAL A 94 -12.17 9.13 10.69
C VAL A 94 -11.66 8.87 9.28
N VAL A 95 -11.52 9.91 8.45
CA VAL A 95 -11.07 9.77 7.06
C VAL A 95 -9.63 9.28 7.00
N THR A 96 -8.81 9.80 7.90
CA THR A 96 -7.41 9.45 7.93
C THR A 96 -7.19 8.04 8.50
N ALA A 97 -7.98 7.59 9.48
CA ALA A 97 -7.96 6.20 9.95
C ALA A 97 -8.38 5.23 8.83
N ILE A 98 -9.45 5.54 8.09
CA ILE A 98 -9.87 4.73 6.92
C ILE A 98 -8.74 4.59 5.90
N GLY A 99 -8.04 5.70 5.61
CA GLY A 99 -6.89 5.71 4.73
C GLY A 99 -5.74 4.80 5.19
N ILE A 100 -5.42 4.85 6.48
CA ILE A 100 -4.38 4.00 7.10
C ILE A 100 -4.80 2.52 7.05
N TYR A 101 -6.04 2.19 7.41
CA TYR A 101 -6.55 0.81 7.33
C TYR A 101 -6.51 0.26 5.90
N LEU A 102 -6.90 1.06 4.92
CA LEU A 102 -6.84 0.68 3.51
C LEU A 102 -5.38 0.49 3.04
N THR A 103 -4.45 1.32 3.51
CA THR A 103 -3.01 1.17 3.21
C THR A 103 -2.48 -0.15 3.76
N ILE A 104 -2.81 -0.50 5.01
CA ILE A 104 -2.43 -1.78 5.62
C ILE A 104 -3.07 -2.96 4.85
N ALA A 105 -4.38 -2.89 4.57
CA ALA A 105 -5.09 -3.96 3.88
C ALA A 105 -4.53 -4.20 2.46
N THR A 106 -4.19 -3.13 1.73
CA THR A 106 -3.62 -3.24 0.39
C THR A 106 -2.18 -3.76 0.40
N ALA A 107 -1.38 -3.38 1.39
CA ALA A 107 -0.06 -3.97 1.63
C ALA A 107 -0.16 -5.49 1.85
N VAL A 108 -1.10 -5.95 2.68
CA VAL A 108 -1.34 -7.39 2.93
C VAL A 108 -1.78 -8.10 1.65
N LEU A 109 -2.74 -7.56 0.90
CA LEU A 109 -3.20 -8.14 -0.36
C LEU A 109 -2.07 -8.22 -1.41
N MET A 110 -1.19 -7.22 -1.45
CA MET A 110 -0.02 -7.22 -2.33
C MET A 110 0.95 -8.34 -1.97
N ILE A 111 1.25 -8.53 -0.68
CA ILE A 111 2.09 -9.62 -0.18
C ILE A 111 1.47 -10.97 -0.58
N ILE A 112 0.16 -11.15 -0.35
CA ILE A 112 -0.58 -12.36 -0.76
C ILE A 112 -0.46 -12.58 -2.27
N GLY A 113 -0.65 -11.54 -3.09
CA GLY A 113 -0.53 -11.63 -4.55
C GLY A 113 0.85 -12.07 -5.01
N VAL A 114 1.91 -11.55 -4.38
CA VAL A 114 3.28 -11.98 -4.67
C VAL A 114 3.51 -13.44 -4.26
N LEU A 115 3.04 -13.84 -3.07
CA LEU A 115 3.19 -15.22 -2.58
C LEU A 115 2.44 -16.23 -3.44
N MET A 116 1.19 -15.93 -3.83
CA MET A 116 0.41 -16.77 -4.74
C MET A 116 1.15 -16.98 -6.06
N GLN A 117 1.69 -15.91 -6.63
CA GLN A 117 2.43 -16.01 -7.88
C GLN A 117 3.75 -16.79 -7.73
N ALA A 118 4.44 -16.67 -6.59
CA ALA A 118 5.64 -17.45 -6.31
C ALA A 118 5.35 -18.96 -6.20
N VAL A 119 4.18 -19.34 -5.67
CA VAL A 119 3.72 -20.74 -5.62
C VAL A 119 3.37 -21.26 -7.01
N ASP A 120 2.67 -20.46 -7.83
CA ASP A 120 2.28 -20.84 -9.19
C ASP A 120 3.49 -21.01 -10.14
N ILE A 121 4.60 -20.30 -9.90
CA ILE A 121 5.84 -20.48 -10.68
C ILE A 121 6.51 -21.84 -10.41
N ARG A 122 6.29 -22.44 -9.23
CA ARG A 122 6.91 -23.71 -8.82
C ARG A 122 6.13 -24.96 -9.27
N LYS A 123 4.91 -24.80 -9.77
CA LYS A 123 4.05 -25.88 -10.29
C LYS A 123 4.15 -25.97 -11.81
#